data_AF-A0A259KCR3-F1
#
_entry.id   AF-A0A259KCR3-F1
#
_cell.length_a   1.000
_cell.length_b   1.000
_cell.length_c   1.000
_cell.angle_alpha   90.00
_cell.angle_beta   90.00
_cell.angle_gamma   90.00
#
_symmetry.space_group_name_H-M   'P 1'
#
loop_
_entity.id
_entity.type
_entity.pdbx_description
1 polymer ?
#
loop_
_entity_poly.entity_id
_entity_poly.type
_entity_poly.pdbx_seq_one_letter_code
_entity_poly.pdbx_strand_id
1 'polypeptide(L)'
;MLRALGPWRCRIDGDDMPQTRLPRAFAPVCVPLLLVAVGSAPAAAQEVSTRVSRTTNADGSASVTAAGALNGWSAAEFGVDLSVSAAPVTVVQPRSNLPWNATDTSGAVAWAKVAMPGVSNLLFWDKGAVDVRLDPLQDKSQLGTSFSREWDLGGHISAQVSDSYAVTLAPTSSGEGWSSDKSLSLNVHETGTRFSLGTSVASDRHTWLPSVSAQQNLIGPLVLTTTVADTGTEINRSITAGFHSTW
;
A
#
# COMPACT_ATOMS: atom_id res chain seq x y z
N MET A 1 36.95 31.17 12.61
CA MET A 1 37.44 31.46 13.97
C MET A 1 36.22 31.70 14.86
N LEU A 2 36.20 31.10 16.07
CA LEU A 2 35.11 31.02 17.06
C LEU A 2 33.92 30.12 16.69
N ARG A 3 33.36 29.30 17.59
CA ARG A 3 33.85 28.61 18.80
C ARG A 3 32.74 27.60 19.15
N ALA A 4 33.13 26.39 19.53
CA ALA A 4 32.25 25.32 19.96
C ALA A 4 31.53 25.64 21.30
N LEU A 5 30.30 25.13 21.46
CA LEU A 5 29.67 24.89 22.76
C LEU A 5 29.35 23.39 22.87
N GLY A 6 29.79 22.80 23.98
CA GLY A 6 29.96 21.37 24.20
C GLY A 6 28.73 20.60 24.68
N PRO A 7 28.94 19.32 25.06
CA PRO A 7 27.89 18.31 25.16
C PRO A 7 27.25 18.20 26.54
N TRP A 8 25.95 17.93 26.58
CA TRP A 8 25.20 17.56 27.78
C TRP A 8 25.59 16.15 28.23
N ARG A 9 26.11 16.05 29.47
CA ARG A 9 26.36 14.80 30.20
C ARG A 9 25.13 14.46 31.03
N CYS A 10 24.53 13.28 30.84
CA CYS A 10 23.66 12.66 31.83
C CYS A 10 24.50 11.80 32.79
N ARG A 11 24.48 12.16 34.07
CA ARG A 11 25.12 11.43 35.18
C ARG A 11 24.20 10.26 35.58
N ILE A 12 24.78 9.07 35.67
CA ILE A 12 24.19 7.89 36.31
C ILE A 12 24.66 7.91 37.76
N ASP A 13 23.72 7.95 38.71
CA ASP A 13 23.94 7.53 40.10
C ASP A 13 23.06 6.29 40.32
N GLY A 14 23.69 5.19 40.72
CA GLY A 14 23.04 3.96 41.15
C GLY A 14 23.15 3.83 42.65
N ASP A 15 22.09 3.31 43.28
CA ASP A 15 22.17 2.68 44.59
C ASP A 15 21.27 1.44 44.61
N ASP A 16 21.76 0.41 45.29
CA ASP A 16 21.39 -1.00 45.23
C ASP A 16 20.01 -1.31 45.85
N MET A 17 19.31 -2.32 45.29
CA MET A 17 18.68 -3.45 46.03
C MET A 17 17.93 -4.40 45.06
N PRO A 18 17.92 -5.74 45.28
CA PRO A 18 17.54 -6.72 44.27
C PRO A 18 16.14 -7.31 44.51
N GLN A 19 15.26 -7.33 43.49
CA GLN A 19 14.10 -8.24 43.44
C GLN A 19 13.70 -8.60 41.98
N THR A 20 14.05 -9.82 41.61
CA THR A 20 13.23 -10.83 40.93
C THR A 20 12.17 -10.40 39.88
N ARG A 21 12.57 -10.58 38.60
CA ARG A 21 11.81 -11.02 37.40
C ARG A 21 10.34 -10.58 37.20
N LEU A 22 10.14 -9.72 36.19
CA LEU A 22 9.01 -9.73 35.24
C LEU A 22 9.53 -9.24 33.87
N PRO A 23 9.46 -10.01 32.76
CA PRO A 23 9.78 -9.47 31.44
C PRO A 23 8.52 -8.84 30.84
N ARG A 24 8.34 -7.54 31.05
CA ARG A 24 7.38 -6.74 30.28
C ARG A 24 7.97 -5.36 29.98
N ALA A 25 8.56 -5.25 28.80
CA ALA A 25 8.52 -4.05 27.98
C ALA A 25 9.05 -4.45 26.60
N PHE A 26 8.14 -4.80 25.70
CA PHE A 26 8.45 -4.74 24.27
C PHE A 26 8.74 -3.27 23.97
N ALA A 27 10.01 -2.97 23.72
CA ALA A 27 10.42 -1.66 23.24
C ALA A 27 9.71 -1.36 21.92
N PRO A 28 9.12 -0.17 21.73
CA PRO A 28 8.67 0.24 20.42
C PRO A 28 9.92 0.33 19.53
N VAL A 29 9.94 -0.47 18.47
CA VAL A 29 10.98 -0.41 17.44
C VAL A 29 10.92 0.99 16.84
N CYS A 30 11.89 1.85 17.19
CA CYS A 30 12.14 3.10 16.49
C CYS A 30 12.48 2.75 15.04
N VAL A 31 11.51 2.95 14.14
CA VAL A 31 11.74 2.92 12.70
C VAL A 31 12.62 4.13 12.35
N PRO A 32 13.81 3.95 11.78
CA PRO A 32 14.61 5.08 11.35
C PRO A 32 13.89 5.77 10.18
N LEU A 33 13.53 7.04 10.38
CA LEU A 33 13.00 7.94 9.36
C LEU A 33 14.06 8.12 8.27
N LEU A 34 13.93 7.40 7.16
CA LEU A 34 14.81 7.56 6.00
C LEU A 34 14.41 8.84 5.24
N LEU A 35 15.14 9.92 5.49
CA LEU A 35 15.05 11.15 4.68
C LEU A 35 15.56 10.84 3.26
N VAL A 36 14.65 10.75 2.29
CA VAL A 36 15.00 10.74 0.87
C VAL A 36 15.43 12.15 0.48
N ALA A 37 16.74 12.38 0.41
CA ALA A 37 17.28 13.57 -0.21
C ALA A 37 17.00 13.50 -1.72
N VAL A 38 16.13 14.38 -2.23
CA VAL A 38 15.94 14.58 -3.67
C VAL A 38 17.19 15.28 -4.20
N GLY A 39 18.20 14.49 -4.55
CA GLY A 39 19.39 14.97 -5.26
C GLY A 39 19.00 15.34 -6.68
N SER A 40 19.18 16.60 -7.05
CA SER A 40 19.07 17.06 -8.44
C SER A 40 20.22 16.49 -9.26
N ALA A 41 20.03 15.27 -9.80
CA ALA A 41 20.91 14.73 -10.82
C ALA A 41 20.66 15.45 -12.16
N PRO A 42 21.69 15.68 -12.99
CA PRO A 42 21.51 16.28 -14.30
C PRO A 42 20.64 15.36 -15.17
N ALA A 43 19.61 15.93 -15.79
CA ALA A 43 18.67 15.23 -16.65
C ALA A 43 19.39 14.73 -17.92
N ALA A 44 19.90 13.51 -17.89
CA ALA A 44 19.92 12.70 -19.09
C ALA A 44 18.45 12.57 -19.57
N ALA A 45 18.20 12.68 -20.87
CA ALA A 45 16.86 12.53 -21.44
C ALA A 45 16.33 11.14 -21.10
N GLN A 46 15.63 11.03 -19.98
CA GLN A 46 15.00 9.79 -19.54
C GLN A 46 13.81 9.57 -20.45
N GLU A 47 13.80 8.44 -21.14
CA GLU A 47 12.67 8.02 -21.94
C GLU A 47 11.50 7.77 -20.99
N VAL A 48 10.47 8.62 -21.10
CA VAL A 48 9.24 8.50 -20.32
C VAL A 48 8.24 7.73 -21.14
N SER A 49 7.89 6.53 -20.68
CA SER A 49 6.77 5.79 -21.27
C SER A 49 5.48 6.30 -20.65
N THR A 50 4.54 6.78 -21.47
CA THR A 50 3.24 7.29 -21.01
C THR A 50 2.11 6.37 -21.43
N ARG A 51 1.17 6.13 -20.52
CA ARG A 51 -0.07 5.39 -20.77
C ARG A 51 -1.27 6.22 -20.33
N VAL A 52 -2.31 6.24 -21.14
CA VAL A 52 -3.60 6.82 -20.78
C VAL A 52 -4.68 5.81 -21.08
N SER A 53 -5.50 5.50 -20.09
CA SER A 53 -6.65 4.60 -20.23
C SER A 53 -7.91 5.27 -19.72
N ARG A 54 -9.03 5.02 -20.39
CA ARG A 54 -10.34 5.53 -19.99
C ARG A 54 -11.36 4.40 -20.02
N THR A 55 -12.15 4.32 -18.96
CA THR A 55 -13.32 3.45 -18.88
C THR A 55 -14.54 4.32 -18.66
N THR A 56 -15.53 4.20 -19.54
CA THR A 56 -16.81 4.88 -19.37
C THR A 56 -17.81 3.88 -18.81
N ASN A 57 -18.49 4.26 -17.75
CA ASN A 57 -19.51 3.44 -17.09
C ASN A 57 -20.86 3.61 -17.78
N ALA A 58 -21.76 2.63 -17.59
CA ALA A 58 -23.09 2.64 -18.20
C ALA A 58 -23.98 3.81 -17.74
N ASP A 59 -23.68 4.38 -16.57
CA ASP A 59 -24.36 5.55 -16.01
C ASP A 59 -23.88 6.89 -16.61
N GLY A 60 -22.90 6.85 -17.52
CA GLY A 60 -22.32 8.04 -18.15
C GLY A 60 -21.15 8.66 -17.39
N SER A 61 -20.78 8.14 -16.22
CA SER A 61 -19.54 8.51 -15.53
C SER A 61 -18.32 7.89 -16.23
N ALA A 62 -17.11 8.36 -15.92
CA ALA A 62 -15.89 7.78 -16.46
C ALA A 62 -14.75 7.77 -15.46
N SER A 63 -13.93 6.72 -15.49
CA SER A 63 -12.61 6.70 -14.85
C SER A 63 -11.52 6.88 -15.88
N VAL A 64 -10.58 7.79 -15.65
CA VAL A 64 -9.44 8.05 -16.53
C VAL A 64 -8.16 7.91 -15.73
N THR A 65 -7.24 7.07 -16.19
CA THR A 65 -5.89 6.94 -15.60
C THR A 65 -4.90 7.48 -16.61
N ALA A 66 -4.08 8.44 -16.19
CA ALA A 66 -2.91 8.89 -16.94
C ALA A 66 -1.67 8.58 -16.10
N ALA A 67 -0.74 7.79 -16.63
CA ALA A 67 0.47 7.39 -15.91
C ALA A 67 1.71 7.46 -16.80
N GLY A 68 2.84 7.73 -16.16
CA GLY A 68 4.17 7.73 -16.75
C GLY A 68 5.10 6.78 -15.99
N ALA A 69 6.03 6.17 -16.71
CA ALA A 69 7.13 5.40 -16.15
C ALA A 69 8.46 5.97 -16.63
N LEU A 70 9.42 6.09 -15.72
CA LEU A 70 10.76 6.59 -16.01
C LEU A 70 11.68 5.41 -16.29
N ASN A 71 12.17 5.31 -17.52
CA ASN A 71 13.14 4.29 -17.88
C ASN A 71 14.52 4.67 -17.28
N GLY A 72 15.13 3.75 -16.55
CA GLY A 72 16.48 3.92 -15.96
C GLY A 72 16.52 4.40 -14.51
N TRP A 73 15.41 4.86 -13.94
CA TRP A 73 15.29 5.09 -12.49
C TRP A 73 14.39 4.01 -11.89
N SER A 74 14.94 3.20 -10.99
CA SER A 74 14.32 2.13 -10.18
C SER A 74 12.83 1.83 -10.37
N ALA A 75 12.41 1.46 -11.59
CA ALA A 75 11.01 1.26 -11.97
C ALA A 75 10.07 2.36 -11.41
N ALA A 76 10.48 3.63 -11.50
CA ALA A 76 9.71 4.75 -10.99
C ALA A 76 8.49 5.01 -11.88
N GLU A 77 7.31 5.00 -11.27
CA GLU A 77 6.03 5.26 -11.91
C GLU A 77 5.30 6.39 -11.21
N PHE A 78 4.53 7.15 -11.96
CA PHE A 78 3.66 8.19 -11.43
C PHE A 78 2.39 8.28 -12.26
N GLY A 79 1.31 8.79 -11.68
CA GLY A 79 0.08 8.94 -12.42
C GLY A 79 -0.98 9.72 -11.65
N VAL A 80 -2.09 9.93 -12.36
CA VAL A 80 -3.31 10.52 -11.82
C VAL A 80 -4.48 9.66 -12.27
N ASP A 81 -5.31 9.26 -11.31
CA ASP A 81 -6.58 8.61 -11.53
C ASP A 81 -7.69 9.64 -11.34
N LEU A 82 -8.48 9.87 -12.37
CA LEU A 82 -9.59 10.82 -12.40
C LEU A 82 -10.90 10.04 -12.39
N SER A 83 -11.82 10.39 -11.49
CA SER A 83 -13.22 10.00 -11.58
C SER A 83 -14.02 11.19 -12.08
N VAL A 84 -14.74 11.03 -13.18
CA VAL A 84 -15.59 12.06 -13.78
C VAL A 84 -17.04 11.65 -13.57
N SER A 85 -17.80 12.50 -12.90
CA SER A 85 -19.22 12.27 -12.66
C SER A 85 -20.02 12.29 -13.97
N ALA A 86 -21.16 11.57 -13.98
CA ALA A 86 -22.05 11.61 -15.14
C ALA A 86 -22.62 13.03 -15.31
N ALA A 87 -22.70 13.51 -16.56
CA ALA A 87 -23.32 14.80 -16.83
C ALA A 87 -24.78 14.82 -16.31
N PRO A 88 -25.22 15.89 -15.63
CA PRO A 88 -26.58 15.95 -15.12
C PRO A 88 -27.58 15.88 -16.27
N VAL A 89 -28.49 14.91 -16.22
CA VAL A 89 -29.55 14.74 -17.20
C VAL A 89 -30.49 15.95 -17.13
N THR A 90 -30.55 16.75 -18.19
CA THR A 90 -31.40 17.95 -18.33
C THR A 90 -32.88 17.62 -18.56
N VAL A 91 -33.42 16.60 -17.89
CA VAL A 91 -34.87 16.37 -17.84
C VAL A 91 -35.40 17.13 -16.65
N VAL A 92 -35.97 18.32 -16.91
CA VAL A 92 -36.67 19.13 -15.91
C VAL A 92 -37.93 18.38 -15.48
N GLN A 93 -37.88 17.59 -14.41
CA GLN A 93 -39.10 17.13 -13.77
C GLN A 93 -39.62 18.23 -12.82
N PRO A 94 -40.94 18.49 -12.74
CA PRO A 94 -41.51 19.58 -11.94
C PRO A 94 -41.28 19.50 -10.42
N ARG A 95 -40.55 18.48 -9.95
CA ARG A 95 -40.19 18.23 -8.54
C ARG A 95 -38.75 17.74 -8.34
N SER A 96 -37.94 17.65 -9.39
CA SER A 96 -36.54 17.25 -9.28
C SER A 96 -35.66 18.47 -9.00
N ASN A 97 -34.56 18.25 -8.28
CA ASN A 97 -33.55 19.27 -8.04
C ASN A 97 -33.13 19.93 -9.36
N LEU A 98 -33.11 21.27 -9.37
CA LEU A 98 -32.72 22.03 -10.54
C LEU A 98 -31.24 21.71 -10.90
N PRO A 99 -30.84 21.77 -12.18
CA PRO A 99 -29.52 21.33 -12.65
C PRO A 99 -28.32 21.97 -11.93
N TRP A 100 -28.50 23.14 -11.30
CA TRP A 100 -27.47 23.82 -10.50
C TRP A 100 -27.27 23.25 -9.09
N ASN A 101 -28.12 22.30 -8.67
CA ASN A 101 -28.02 21.58 -7.40
C ASN A 101 -27.48 20.14 -7.61
N ALA A 102 -26.97 19.83 -8.81
CA ALA A 102 -26.24 18.61 -9.07
C ALA A 102 -24.85 18.74 -8.43
N THR A 103 -24.57 17.91 -7.42
CA THR A 103 -23.25 17.86 -6.80
C THR A 103 -22.28 17.17 -7.76
N ASP A 104 -21.28 17.90 -8.23
CA ASP A 104 -20.17 17.30 -8.96
C ASP A 104 -19.34 16.46 -7.99
N THR A 105 -19.33 15.15 -8.18
CA THR A 105 -18.55 14.19 -7.40
C THR A 105 -17.28 13.77 -8.11
N SER A 106 -16.86 14.52 -9.14
CA SER A 106 -15.60 14.27 -9.83
C SER A 106 -14.43 14.43 -8.86
N GLY A 107 -13.40 13.60 -9.04
CA GLY A 107 -12.26 13.51 -8.14
C GLY A 107 -10.99 13.17 -8.90
N ALA A 108 -9.85 13.38 -8.26
CA ALA A 108 -8.54 13.13 -8.84
C ALA A 108 -7.58 12.62 -7.78
N VAL A 109 -7.01 11.43 -7.94
CA VAL A 109 -5.99 10.89 -7.04
C VAL A 109 -4.66 10.89 -7.77
N ALA A 110 -3.70 11.65 -7.27
CA ALA A 110 -2.32 11.60 -7.77
C ALA A 110 -1.54 10.53 -6.99
N TRP A 111 -0.69 9.78 -7.69
CA TRP A 111 0.14 8.77 -7.07
C TRP A 111 1.52 8.70 -7.69
N ALA A 112 2.49 8.24 -6.92
CA ALA A 112 3.85 7.94 -7.36
C ALA A 112 4.37 6.71 -6.64
N LYS A 113 5.16 5.89 -7.33
CA LYS A 113 5.79 4.69 -6.78
C LYS A 113 7.20 4.58 -7.29
N VAL A 114 8.14 4.28 -6.40
CA VAL A 114 9.55 4.12 -6.75
C VAL A 114 10.08 2.86 -6.09
N ALA A 115 10.70 1.96 -6.85
CA ALA A 115 11.41 0.84 -6.25
C ALA A 115 12.69 1.37 -5.59
N MET A 116 13.03 0.84 -4.42
CA MET A 116 14.26 1.18 -3.74
C MET A 116 15.40 0.36 -4.36
N PRO A 117 16.46 0.99 -4.92
CA PRO A 117 17.61 0.25 -5.40
C PRO A 117 18.47 -0.23 -4.22
N GLY A 118 18.98 -1.47 -4.28
CA GLY A 118 19.97 -1.97 -3.32
C GLY A 118 19.42 -2.46 -1.97
N VAL A 119 18.10 -2.62 -1.81
CA VAL A 119 17.51 -3.18 -0.57
C VAL A 119 18.02 -4.60 -0.28
N SER A 120 18.29 -5.36 -1.34
CA SER A 120 18.91 -6.69 -1.30
C SER A 120 20.27 -6.74 -0.61
N ASN A 121 20.99 -5.61 -0.56
CA ASN A 121 22.38 -5.57 -0.09
C ASN A 121 22.52 -5.05 1.35
N LEU A 122 21.47 -4.45 1.92
CA LEU A 122 21.52 -3.79 3.23
C LEU A 122 20.59 -4.43 4.27
N LEU A 123 19.57 -5.16 3.84
CA LEU A 123 18.53 -5.73 4.69
C LEU A 123 18.29 -7.20 4.33
N PHE A 124 17.36 -7.84 5.06
CA PHE A 124 16.90 -9.20 4.77
C PHE A 124 15.88 -9.27 3.62
N TRP A 125 15.62 -8.19 2.87
CA TRP A 125 14.58 -8.10 1.85
C TRP A 125 15.16 -8.08 0.43
N ASP A 126 14.45 -8.66 -0.55
CA ASP A 126 14.91 -8.64 -1.94
C ASP A 126 14.46 -7.39 -2.68
N LYS A 127 13.23 -6.95 -2.40
CA LYS A 127 12.58 -5.81 -3.04
C LYS A 127 12.06 -4.86 -1.98
N GLY A 128 12.11 -3.57 -2.29
CA GLY A 128 11.44 -2.53 -1.53
C GLY A 128 10.89 -1.47 -2.45
N ALA A 129 9.82 -0.80 -2.04
CA ALA A 129 9.24 0.31 -2.77
C ALA A 129 8.69 1.36 -1.81
N VAL A 130 8.73 2.62 -2.24
CA VAL A 130 7.99 3.74 -1.64
C VAL A 130 6.84 4.07 -2.56
N ASP A 131 5.67 4.27 -1.99
CA ASP A 131 4.51 4.80 -2.69
C ASP A 131 3.98 6.06 -1.98
N VAL A 132 3.50 7.01 -2.76
CA VAL A 132 2.87 8.23 -2.28
C VAL A 132 1.56 8.39 -3.01
N ARG A 133 0.50 8.73 -2.29
CA ARG A 133 -0.81 9.06 -2.85
C ARG A 133 -1.33 10.36 -2.28
N LEU A 134 -2.02 11.13 -3.10
CA LEU A 134 -2.68 12.37 -2.74
C LEU A 134 -4.09 12.36 -3.32
N ASP A 135 -5.07 12.35 -2.42
CA ASP A 135 -6.49 12.48 -2.70
C ASP A 135 -6.98 13.83 -2.14
N PRO A 136 -7.14 14.87 -2.99
CA PRO A 136 -7.64 16.18 -2.60
C PRO A 136 -9.15 16.19 -2.35
N LEU A 137 -9.91 15.21 -2.82
CA LEU A 137 -11.36 15.15 -2.57
C LEU A 137 -11.62 14.66 -1.14
N GLN A 138 -10.75 13.78 -0.64
CA GLN A 138 -10.80 13.29 0.74
C GLN A 138 -9.89 14.06 1.70
N ASP A 139 -9.19 15.10 1.25
CA ASP A 139 -8.11 15.76 2.01
C ASP A 139 -7.16 14.74 2.65
N LYS A 140 -6.73 13.73 1.89
CA LYS A 140 -5.87 12.65 2.39
C LYS A 140 -4.62 12.53 1.56
N SER A 141 -3.48 12.53 2.23
CA SER A 141 -2.19 12.13 1.67
C SER A 141 -1.77 10.83 2.32
N GLN A 142 -1.23 9.88 1.55
CA GLN A 142 -0.72 8.62 2.08
C GLN A 142 0.73 8.45 1.63
N LEU A 143 1.59 8.05 2.56
CA LEU A 143 2.96 7.62 2.30
C LEU A 143 3.07 6.15 2.71
N GLY A 144 3.30 5.28 1.74
CA GLY A 144 3.49 3.85 1.89
C GLY A 144 4.94 3.43 1.66
N THR A 145 5.34 2.40 2.38
CA THR A 145 6.58 1.66 2.14
C THR A 145 6.26 0.17 2.16
N SER A 146 6.81 -0.57 1.21
CA SER A 146 6.62 -2.02 1.12
C SER A 146 7.95 -2.71 0.91
N PHE A 147 8.08 -3.90 1.49
CA PHE A 147 9.24 -4.75 1.40
C PHE A 147 8.79 -6.17 1.12
N SER A 148 9.50 -6.89 0.25
CA SER A 148 9.20 -8.29 -0.01
C SER A 148 10.45 -9.10 -0.25
N ARG A 149 10.34 -10.39 0.09
CA ARG A 149 11.36 -11.40 -0.12
C ARG A 149 10.72 -12.66 -0.65
N GLU A 150 11.40 -13.28 -1.59
CA GLU A 150 10.98 -14.53 -2.20
C GLU A 150 12.09 -15.57 -2.07
N TRP A 151 11.71 -16.78 -1.68
CA TRP A 151 12.58 -17.93 -1.59
C TRP A 151 12.06 -19.02 -2.50
N ASP A 152 12.98 -19.62 -3.24
CA ASP A 152 12.75 -20.91 -3.88
C ASP A 152 13.13 -22.02 -2.89
N LEU A 153 12.16 -22.87 -2.55
CA LEU A 153 12.27 -23.95 -1.58
C LEU A 153 12.39 -25.32 -2.27
N GLY A 154 13.10 -25.37 -3.40
CA GLY A 154 13.49 -26.62 -4.06
C GLY A 154 12.80 -26.87 -5.40
N GLY A 155 12.63 -25.84 -6.23
CA GLY A 155 12.16 -25.90 -7.61
C GLY A 155 10.66 -26.15 -7.79
N HIS A 156 9.99 -26.69 -6.77
CA HIS A 156 8.56 -27.01 -6.79
C HIS A 156 7.73 -26.12 -5.87
N ILE A 157 8.37 -25.43 -4.93
CA ILE A 157 7.71 -24.60 -3.93
C ILE A 157 8.42 -23.25 -3.88
N SER A 158 7.67 -22.16 -3.93
CA SER A 158 8.17 -20.83 -3.60
C SER A 158 7.46 -20.26 -2.38
N ALA A 159 8.19 -19.52 -1.56
CA ALA A 159 7.65 -18.79 -0.43
C ALA A 159 7.93 -17.30 -0.61
N GLN A 160 6.94 -16.46 -0.33
CA GLN A 160 7.08 -15.02 -0.40
C GLN A 160 6.55 -14.40 0.89
N VAL A 161 7.39 -13.59 1.54
CA VAL A 161 6.98 -12.73 2.65
C VAL A 161 6.92 -11.30 2.15
N SER A 162 5.90 -10.56 2.57
CA SER A 162 5.72 -9.15 2.26
C SER A 162 5.28 -8.39 3.50
N ASP A 163 5.93 -7.26 3.75
CA ASP A 163 5.59 -6.30 4.78
C ASP A 163 5.30 -4.95 4.14
N SER A 164 4.20 -4.32 4.56
CA SER A 164 3.83 -2.97 4.12
C SER A 164 3.49 -2.10 5.32
N TYR A 165 3.84 -0.83 5.23
CA TYR A 165 3.56 0.19 6.23
C TYR A 165 3.10 1.44 5.52
N ALA A 166 1.97 2.01 5.93
CA ALA A 166 1.49 3.26 5.38
C ALA A 166 1.13 4.24 6.48
N VAL A 167 1.36 5.52 6.21
CA VAL A 167 0.92 6.63 7.05
C VAL A 167 -0.01 7.50 6.22
N THR A 168 -1.16 7.84 6.77
CA THR A 168 -2.14 8.72 6.15
C THR A 168 -2.19 10.03 6.93
N LEU A 169 -2.05 11.14 6.24
CA LEU A 169 -2.05 12.50 6.75
C LEU A 169 -3.28 13.22 6.19
N ALA A 170 -4.10 13.80 7.05
CA ALA A 170 -5.20 14.68 6.66
C ALA A 170 -4.92 16.10 7.17
N PRO A 171 -4.73 17.11 6.28
CA PRO A 171 -4.32 18.46 6.69
C PRO A 171 -5.42 19.29 7.34
N THR A 172 -6.70 18.95 7.12
CA THR A 172 -7.86 19.78 7.52
C THR A 172 -8.67 19.21 8.69
N SER A 173 -8.37 17.98 9.14
CA SER A 173 -8.97 17.38 10.32
C SER A 173 -7.98 16.41 10.95
N SER A 174 -7.92 16.39 12.28
CA SER A 174 -6.96 15.71 13.16
C SER A 174 -6.93 14.18 13.05
N GLY A 175 -6.74 13.64 11.85
CA GLY A 175 -6.68 12.22 11.56
C GLY A 175 -5.35 11.89 10.91
N GLU A 176 -4.31 11.73 11.73
CA GLU A 176 -3.13 10.98 11.34
C GLU A 176 -3.45 9.50 11.53
N GLY A 177 -3.30 8.73 10.46
CA GLY A 177 -3.52 7.30 10.47
C GLY A 177 -2.24 6.55 10.13
N TRP A 178 -2.17 5.32 10.60
CA TRP A 178 -1.12 4.39 10.17
C TRP A 178 -1.73 3.03 9.92
N SER A 179 -1.14 2.26 9.01
CA SER A 179 -1.47 0.86 8.82
C SER A 179 -0.19 0.03 8.67
N SER A 180 -0.27 -1.21 9.11
CA SER A 180 0.77 -2.21 8.89
C SER A 180 0.13 -3.50 8.41
N ASP A 181 0.63 -4.00 7.30
CA ASP A 181 0.19 -5.23 6.67
C ASP A 181 1.37 -6.19 6.58
N LYS A 182 1.14 -7.44 6.96
CA LYS A 182 2.13 -8.51 6.87
C LYS A 182 1.50 -9.69 6.18
N SER A 183 2.21 -10.29 5.23
CA SER A 183 1.72 -11.48 4.55
C SER A 183 2.84 -12.46 4.25
N LEU A 184 2.46 -13.72 4.29
CA LEU A 184 3.25 -14.86 3.86
C LEU A 184 2.42 -15.60 2.81
N SER A 185 3.04 -15.96 1.70
CA SER A 185 2.43 -16.84 0.72
C SER A 185 3.36 -17.96 0.32
N LEU A 186 2.78 -19.13 0.09
CA LEU A 186 3.46 -20.34 -0.32
C LEU A 186 2.80 -20.83 -1.61
N ASN A 187 3.57 -20.89 -2.68
CA ASN A 187 3.14 -21.41 -3.97
C ASN A 187 3.70 -22.81 -4.16
N VAL A 188 2.84 -23.76 -4.48
CA VAL A 188 3.19 -25.11 -4.91
C VAL A 188 2.97 -25.16 -6.42
N HIS A 189 4.06 -25.12 -7.17
CA HIS A 189 4.03 -24.97 -8.62
C HIS A 189 3.42 -26.19 -9.32
N GLU A 190 3.70 -27.39 -8.81
CA GLU A 190 3.23 -28.65 -9.38
C GLU A 190 1.69 -28.77 -9.37
N THR A 191 1.05 -28.28 -8.31
CA THR A 191 -0.41 -28.34 -8.15
C THR A 191 -1.11 -27.01 -8.48
N GLY A 192 -0.36 -25.99 -8.92
CA GLY A 192 -0.87 -24.63 -9.15
C GLY A 192 -1.59 -24.04 -7.93
N THR A 193 -1.19 -24.44 -6.73
CA THR A 193 -1.86 -24.07 -5.47
C THR A 193 -1.05 -22.99 -4.75
N ARG A 194 -1.72 -21.95 -4.26
CA ARG A 194 -1.15 -20.88 -3.45
C ARG A 194 -1.89 -20.78 -2.13
N PHE A 195 -1.16 -20.93 -1.03
CA PHE A 195 -1.66 -20.62 0.30
C PHE A 195 -1.14 -19.25 0.70
N SER A 196 -1.97 -18.40 1.30
CA SER A 196 -1.53 -17.14 1.87
C SER A 196 -2.07 -16.92 3.27
N LEU A 197 -1.26 -16.31 4.10
CA LEU A 197 -1.57 -15.85 5.45
C LEU A 197 -1.30 -14.36 5.47
N GLY A 198 -2.22 -13.59 6.01
CA GLY A 198 -2.11 -12.14 6.12
C GLY A 198 -2.48 -11.69 7.53
N THR A 199 -1.95 -10.56 7.95
CA THR A 199 -2.48 -9.84 9.10
C THR A 199 -2.30 -8.35 8.89
N SER A 200 -3.31 -7.57 9.27
CA SER A 200 -3.31 -6.12 9.17
C SER A 200 -3.70 -5.46 10.48
N VAL A 201 -3.17 -4.28 10.73
CA VAL A 201 -3.53 -3.42 11.87
C VAL A 201 -3.51 -1.98 11.40
N ALA A 202 -4.36 -1.13 11.97
CA ALA A 202 -4.44 0.26 11.60
C ALA A 202 -4.73 1.18 12.80
N SER A 203 -4.54 2.48 12.64
CA SER A 203 -4.75 3.47 13.69
C SER A 203 -6.18 3.51 14.21
N ASP A 204 -7.17 3.22 13.36
CA ASP A 204 -8.58 3.12 13.73
C ASP A 204 -8.92 1.80 14.44
N ARG A 205 -8.03 0.80 14.34
CA ARG A 205 -8.20 -0.56 14.88
C ARG A 205 -6.92 -1.05 15.53
N HIS A 206 -6.82 -0.93 16.85
CA HIS A 206 -5.65 -1.36 17.64
C HIS A 206 -5.49 -2.88 17.81
N THR A 207 -6.08 -3.68 16.92
CA THR A 207 -6.06 -5.14 16.94
C THR A 207 -5.62 -5.69 15.59
N TRP A 208 -4.76 -6.70 15.61
CA TRP A 208 -4.35 -7.40 14.40
C TRP A 208 -5.49 -8.26 13.86
N LEU A 209 -5.84 -8.05 12.60
CA LEU A 209 -6.87 -8.77 11.88
C LEU A 209 -6.22 -9.83 11.00
N PRO A 210 -6.32 -11.13 11.36
CA PRO A 210 -5.75 -12.19 10.55
C PRO A 210 -6.61 -12.50 9.32
N SER A 211 -5.95 -12.92 8.25
CA SER A 211 -6.58 -13.48 7.06
C SER A 211 -5.82 -14.71 6.57
N VAL A 212 -6.56 -15.65 5.99
CA VAL A 212 -6.05 -16.87 5.38
C VAL A 212 -6.72 -17.03 4.03
N SER A 213 -5.95 -17.33 3.00
CA SER A 213 -6.48 -17.71 1.69
C SER A 213 -5.81 -18.95 1.14
N ALA A 214 -6.56 -19.67 0.32
CA ALA A 214 -6.05 -20.73 -0.52
C ALA A 214 -6.64 -20.57 -1.93
N GLN A 215 -5.75 -20.47 -2.91
CA GLN A 215 -6.08 -20.43 -4.32
C GLN A 215 -5.55 -21.69 -4.99
N GLN A 216 -6.35 -22.31 -5.85
CA GLN A 216 -5.95 -23.45 -6.66
C GLN A 216 -6.36 -23.22 -8.10
N ASN A 217 -5.39 -23.30 -9.00
CA ASN A 217 -5.66 -23.41 -10.42
C ASN A 217 -6.15 -24.82 -10.70
N LEU A 218 -7.40 -24.94 -11.14
CA LEU A 218 -8.03 -26.19 -11.52
C LEU A 218 -7.81 -26.45 -13.02
N ILE A 219 -8.38 -27.54 -13.52
CA ILE A 219 -8.21 -27.95 -14.92
C ILE A 219 -8.76 -26.86 -15.85
N GLY A 220 -7.94 -26.47 -16.83
CA GLY A 220 -8.28 -25.46 -17.81
C GLY A 220 -8.27 -24.04 -17.23
N PRO A 221 -9.25 -23.19 -17.56
CA PRO A 221 -9.29 -21.78 -17.15
C PRO A 221 -9.90 -21.55 -15.75
N LEU A 222 -10.24 -22.61 -15.00
CA LEU A 222 -10.94 -22.52 -13.73
C LEU A 222 -9.97 -22.25 -12.58
N VAL A 223 -10.25 -21.22 -11.78
CA VAL A 223 -9.48 -20.86 -10.58
C VAL A 223 -10.43 -20.83 -9.39
N LEU A 224 -10.13 -21.62 -8.35
CA LEU A 224 -10.88 -21.62 -7.11
C LEU A 224 -10.09 -20.87 -6.04
N THR A 225 -10.73 -19.90 -5.38
CA THR A 225 -10.15 -19.14 -4.27
C THR A 225 -11.06 -19.25 -3.06
N THR A 226 -10.47 -19.52 -1.91
CA THR A 226 -11.15 -19.55 -0.62
C THR A 226 -10.44 -18.58 0.31
N THR A 227 -11.22 -17.83 1.08
CA THR A 227 -10.71 -16.77 1.95
C THR A 227 -11.46 -16.75 3.26
N VAL A 228 -10.73 -16.61 4.35
CA VAL A 228 -11.27 -16.35 5.68
C VAL A 228 -10.50 -15.17 6.25
N ALA A 229 -11.19 -14.10 6.60
CA ALA A 229 -10.57 -12.89 7.13
C ALA A 229 -11.39 -12.36 8.31
N ASP A 230 -10.70 -11.96 9.37
CA ASP A 230 -11.31 -11.22 10.47
C ASP A 230 -11.46 -9.74 10.05
N THR A 231 -12.64 -9.18 10.21
CA THR A 231 -12.90 -7.74 9.93
C THR A 231 -12.88 -6.89 11.20
N GLY A 232 -12.67 -7.51 12.37
CA GLY A 232 -12.72 -6.89 13.69
C GLY A 232 -14.13 -6.83 14.27
N THR A 233 -15.17 -6.96 13.44
CA THR A 233 -16.57 -7.06 13.86
C THR A 233 -17.14 -8.46 13.61
N GLU A 234 -16.67 -9.13 12.57
CA GLU A 234 -17.12 -10.46 12.17
C GLU A 234 -16.01 -11.23 11.43
N ILE A 235 -16.19 -12.54 11.30
CA ILE A 235 -15.33 -13.37 10.46
C ILE A 235 -15.96 -13.45 9.07
N ASN A 236 -15.34 -12.78 8.11
CA ASN A 236 -15.70 -12.88 6.70
C ASN A 236 -15.18 -14.20 6.12
N ARG A 237 -16.05 -14.94 5.43
CA ARG A 237 -15.71 -16.20 4.76
C ARG A 237 -16.24 -16.15 3.34
N SER A 238 -15.38 -16.38 2.36
CA SER A 238 -15.75 -16.34 0.96
C SER A 238 -15.11 -17.48 0.18
N ILE A 239 -15.86 -17.98 -0.80
CA ILE A 239 -15.42 -18.97 -1.77
C ILE A 239 -15.79 -18.39 -3.14
N THR A 240 -14.79 -18.23 -4.00
CA THR A 240 -14.93 -17.60 -5.31
C THR A 240 -14.34 -18.52 -6.37
N ALA A 241 -15.10 -18.79 -7.42
CA ALA A 241 -14.62 -19.48 -8.61
C ALA A 241 -14.57 -18.49 -9.77
N GLY A 242 -13.40 -18.38 -10.41
CA GLY A 242 -13.17 -17.55 -11.59
C GLY A 242 -12.88 -18.41 -12.81
N PHE A 243 -13.29 -17.95 -13.99
CA PHE A 243 -13.01 -18.61 -15.27
C PHE A 243 -12.29 -17.61 -16.18
N HIS A 244 -11.04 -17.91 -16.55
CA HIS A 244 -10.22 -17.05 -17.38
C HIS A 244 -9.93 -17.68 -18.74
N SER A 245 -10.72 -17.35 -19.76
CA SER A 245 -10.49 -17.78 -21.13
C SER A 245 -9.93 -16.64 -21.97
N THR A 246 -8.76 -16.84 -22.56
CA THR A 246 -8.23 -15.99 -23.62
C THR A 246 -8.69 -16.54 -24.97
N TRP A 247 -9.34 -15.71 -25.79
CA TRP A 247 -9.73 -16.03 -27.16
C TRP A 247 -8.81 -15.33 -28.15
#